data_AF-A0A6B9FSN4-F1
#
_entry.id   AF-A0A6B9FSN4-F1
#
_cell.length_a   1.000
_cell.length_b   1.000
_cell.length_c   1.000
_cell.angle_alpha   90.00
_cell.angle_beta   90.00
_cell.angle_gamma   90.00
#
_symmetry.space_group_name_H-M   'P 1'
#
loop_
_entity.id
_entity.type
_entity.pdbx_description
1 polymer ?
#
loop_
_entity_poly.entity_id
_entity_poly.type
_entity_poly.pdbx_seq_one_letter_code
_entity_poly.pdbx_strand_id
1 'polypeptide(L)'
;MRGTLLLIAGLLAPTLALAAPPAKPAAKAAPAAPSPAAPAVAACTPPEPPPPSARPSKPPLPEKPACLDAKDGCPGWEAYSYNDAIKAYNLQAQAFRPIAEAYMQKLNAYVKASGEYAQCEVNAMQK
;
A
#
# COMPACT_ATOMS: atom_id res chain seq x y z
N MET A 1 -44.48 11.44 -16.03
CA MET A 1 -44.97 10.66 -17.19
C MET A 1 -44.09 10.99 -18.40
N ARG A 2 -44.01 10.03 -19.34
CA ARG A 2 -43.98 10.16 -20.82
C ARG A 2 -43.56 11.51 -21.44
N GLY A 3 -42.66 11.54 -22.43
CA GLY A 3 -41.95 10.37 -22.98
C GLY A 3 -41.10 10.62 -24.23
N THR A 4 -40.48 9.51 -24.65
CA THR A 4 -39.78 9.27 -25.91
C THR A 4 -40.73 9.34 -27.12
N LEU A 5 -40.28 9.92 -28.24
CA LEU A 5 -40.28 9.37 -29.62
C LEU A 5 -39.92 10.53 -30.58
N LEU A 6 -38.85 10.51 -31.40
CA LEU A 6 -38.39 9.60 -32.48
C LEU A 6 -38.87 10.00 -33.89
N LEU A 7 -37.96 9.82 -34.87
CA LEU A 7 -38.16 9.86 -36.33
C LEU A 7 -38.32 11.29 -36.90
N ILE A 8 -38.01 11.60 -38.18
CA ILE A 8 -38.07 10.77 -39.40
C ILE A 8 -36.87 10.99 -40.36
N ALA A 9 -36.55 9.88 -41.03
CA ALA A 9 -35.69 9.58 -42.19
C ALA A 9 -35.23 10.65 -43.21
N GLY A 10 -34.13 10.28 -43.89
CA GLY A 10 -33.73 10.65 -45.25
C GLY A 10 -32.24 10.36 -45.45
N LEU A 11 -31.74 9.72 -46.51
CA LEU A 11 -32.28 9.04 -47.69
C LEU A 11 -31.03 8.47 -48.40
N LEU A 12 -31.07 7.27 -49.00
CA LEU A 12 -29.97 6.81 -49.85
C LEU A 12 -30.00 7.55 -51.20
N ALA A 13 -28.86 8.06 -51.69
CA ALA A 13 -28.50 8.00 -53.11
C ALA A 13 -27.00 8.38 -53.32
N PRO A 14 -26.34 7.95 -54.42
CA PRO A 14 -24.88 7.95 -54.50
C PRO A 14 -24.28 8.85 -55.62
N THR A 15 -22.95 8.80 -55.71
CA THR A 15 -22.09 9.10 -56.89
C THR A 15 -22.13 10.50 -57.52
N LEU A 16 -20.98 11.17 -57.44
CA LEU A 16 -20.32 11.70 -58.65
C LEU A 16 -18.80 11.73 -58.42
N ALA A 17 -18.04 11.12 -59.33
CA ALA A 17 -16.59 11.14 -59.33
C ALA A 17 -16.08 12.00 -60.50
N LEU A 18 -15.10 12.88 -60.25
CA LEU A 18 -13.82 12.86 -60.96
C LEU A 18 -12.81 13.83 -60.30
N ALA A 19 -11.57 13.37 -60.17
CA ALA A 19 -10.38 14.17 -59.84
C ALA A 19 -9.83 14.83 -61.13
N ALA A 20 -8.85 15.74 -61.19
CA ALA A 20 -7.91 16.44 -60.29
C ALA A 20 -7.25 17.56 -61.18
N PRO A 21 -6.08 18.21 -60.89
CA PRO A 21 -5.30 18.41 -59.66
C PRO A 21 -5.43 19.93 -59.28
N PRO A 22 -4.42 20.81 -59.07
CA PRO A 22 -3.03 20.67 -58.63
C PRO A 22 -2.55 21.62 -57.50
N ALA A 23 -1.32 21.36 -57.06
CA ALA A 23 -0.29 22.25 -56.46
C ALA A 23 -0.69 23.43 -55.53
N LYS A 24 -0.12 23.42 -54.31
CA LYS A 24 0.17 24.65 -53.55
C LYS A 24 1.51 24.54 -52.78
N PRO A 25 2.35 25.60 -52.73
CA PRO A 25 3.65 25.55 -52.06
C PRO A 25 3.55 25.66 -50.53
N ALA A 26 4.64 25.30 -49.85
CA ALA A 26 4.77 25.37 -48.41
C ALA A 26 4.55 26.80 -47.86
N ALA A 27 3.69 26.93 -46.85
CA ALA A 27 3.48 28.15 -46.09
C ALA A 27 4.04 28.01 -44.67
N LYS A 28 4.62 29.12 -44.20
CA LYS A 28 5.38 29.30 -42.95
C LYS A 28 4.62 28.79 -41.71
N ALA A 29 5.33 28.12 -40.80
CA ALA A 29 4.76 27.55 -39.58
C ALA A 29 4.10 28.62 -38.68
N ALA A 30 2.84 28.38 -38.30
CA ALA A 30 2.17 29.12 -37.24
C ALA A 30 2.63 28.61 -35.86
N PRO A 31 2.68 29.46 -34.81
CA PRO A 31 2.96 29.00 -33.46
C PRO A 31 1.89 28.00 -33.01
N ALA A 32 2.33 26.87 -32.45
CA ALA A 32 1.41 25.83 -31.98
C ALA A 32 0.53 26.40 -30.86
N ALA A 33 -0.79 26.23 -31.01
CA ALA A 33 -1.71 26.48 -29.91
C ALA A 33 -1.35 25.54 -28.74
N PRO A 34 -1.44 25.99 -27.47
CA PRO A 34 -1.18 25.13 -26.34
C PRO A 34 -2.18 23.96 -26.37
N SER A 35 -1.65 22.75 -26.56
CA SER A 35 -2.45 21.54 -26.47
C SER A 35 -3.11 21.50 -25.08
N PRO A 36 -4.43 21.24 -24.95
CA PRO A 36 -5.03 21.08 -23.64
C PRO A 36 -4.31 19.93 -22.94
N ALA A 37 -3.68 20.23 -21.81
CA ALA A 37 -3.00 19.22 -21.02
C ALA A 37 -4.02 18.15 -20.64
N ALA A 38 -3.82 16.92 -21.13
CA ALA A 38 -4.58 15.78 -20.65
C ALA A 38 -4.45 15.74 -19.12
N PRO A 39 -5.54 15.49 -18.38
CA PRO A 39 -5.47 15.47 -16.92
C PRO A 39 -4.44 14.41 -16.52
N ALA A 40 -3.35 14.86 -15.91
CA ALA A 40 -2.32 13.96 -15.41
C ALA A 40 -2.99 13.02 -14.41
N VAL A 41 -3.09 11.74 -14.77
CA VAL A 41 -3.55 10.71 -13.85
C VAL A 41 -2.60 10.76 -12.66
N ALA A 42 -3.10 11.14 -11.49
CA ALA A 42 -2.28 11.22 -10.29
C ALA A 42 -1.69 9.84 -10.04
N ALA A 43 -0.37 9.70 -10.25
CA ALA A 43 0.31 8.44 -10.08
C ALA A 43 0.10 7.95 -8.64
N CYS A 44 -0.42 6.73 -8.50
CA CYS A 44 -0.64 6.15 -7.19
C CYS A 44 0.72 5.96 -6.51
N THR A 45 0.90 6.57 -5.34
CA THR A 45 2.19 6.48 -4.64
C THR A 45 2.21 5.20 -3.81
N PRO A 46 3.12 4.24 -4.08
CA PRO A 46 3.24 3.05 -3.25
C PRO A 46 3.77 3.44 -1.86
N PRO A 47 3.23 2.87 -0.77
CA PRO A 47 3.76 3.10 0.57
C PRO A 47 5.09 2.37 0.76
N GLU A 48 5.93 2.88 1.66
CA GLU A 48 7.19 2.24 2.03
C GLU A 48 7.03 1.42 3.34
N PRO A 49 7.45 0.13 3.37
CA PRO A 49 7.35 -0.68 4.57
C PRO A 49 8.31 -0.21 5.67
N PRO A 50 7.97 -0.39 6.97
CA PRO A 50 8.92 -0.14 8.04
C PRO A 50 10.14 -1.05 7.91
N PRO A 51 11.37 -0.54 8.08
CA PRO A 51 12.57 -1.31 7.80
C PRO A 51 12.75 -2.47 8.80
N PRO A 52 13.29 -3.64 8.39
CA PRO A 52 13.47 -4.78 9.28
C PRO A 52 14.33 -4.49 10.52
N SER A 53 15.28 -3.55 10.41
CA SER A 53 16.13 -3.07 11.51
C SER A 53 15.37 -2.28 12.59
N ALA A 54 14.17 -1.79 12.31
CA ALA A 54 13.30 -1.15 13.29
C ALA A 54 12.43 -2.16 14.08
N ARG A 55 12.49 -3.46 13.75
CA ARG A 55 11.79 -4.51 14.49
C ARG A 55 12.45 -4.69 15.87
N PRO A 56 11.73 -4.47 16.98
CA PRO A 56 12.34 -4.61 18.30
C PRO A 56 12.58 -6.08 18.64
N SER A 57 13.73 -6.36 19.26
CA SER A 57 14.12 -7.70 19.71
C SER A 57 13.44 -8.08 21.02
N LYS A 58 12.75 -9.22 21.05
CA LYS A 58 12.12 -9.74 22.27
C LYS A 58 13.21 -10.17 23.28
N PRO A 59 13.09 -9.83 24.58
CA PRO A 59 13.99 -10.34 25.61
C PRO A 59 14.04 -11.89 25.62
N PRO A 60 15.21 -12.51 25.82
CA PRO A 60 15.33 -13.95 25.97
C PRO A 60 14.66 -14.41 27.27
N LEU A 61 13.88 -15.48 27.21
CA LEU A 61 13.28 -16.07 28.41
C LEU A 61 14.38 -16.80 29.22
N PRO A 62 14.43 -16.66 30.56
CA PRO A 62 15.35 -17.43 31.39
C PRO A 62 15.13 -18.94 31.21
N GLU A 63 16.22 -19.70 31.15
CA GLU A 63 16.15 -21.15 31.08
C GLU A 63 15.56 -21.71 32.37
N LYS A 64 14.57 -22.60 32.26
CA LYS A 64 13.92 -23.23 33.42
C LYS A 64 14.83 -24.35 33.95
N PRO A 65 15.35 -24.27 35.19
CA PRO A 65 16.17 -25.34 35.74
C PRO A 65 15.35 -26.63 35.91
N ALA A 66 15.99 -27.77 35.62
CA ALA A 66 15.34 -29.09 35.66
C ALA A 66 14.80 -29.45 37.06
N CYS A 67 15.38 -28.87 38.12
CA CYS A 67 14.94 -29.08 39.49
C CYS A 67 13.51 -28.59 39.77
N LEU A 68 12.95 -27.67 38.97
CA LEU A 68 11.59 -27.16 39.18
C LEU A 68 10.51 -28.19 38.85
N ASP A 69 10.82 -29.19 38.03
CA ASP A 69 9.91 -30.28 37.69
C ASP A 69 10.23 -31.57 38.49
N ALA A 70 11.30 -31.57 39.30
CA ALA A 70 11.71 -32.71 40.10
C ALA A 70 10.77 -32.92 41.31
N LYS A 71 10.51 -34.18 41.70
CA LYS A 71 9.62 -34.49 42.84
C LYS A 71 10.14 -33.92 44.17
N ASP A 72 11.46 -33.84 44.32
CA ASP A 72 12.13 -33.34 45.52
C ASP A 72 12.28 -31.79 45.51
N GLY A 73 11.88 -31.14 44.41
CA GLY A 73 11.95 -29.70 44.20
C GLY A 73 13.36 -29.18 43.92
N CYS A 74 13.50 -27.85 43.88
CA CYS A 74 14.78 -27.19 43.71
C CYS A 74 15.53 -26.99 45.03
N PRO A 75 16.88 -27.10 45.01
CA PRO A 75 17.72 -26.48 46.02
C PRO A 75 17.37 -25.00 46.16
N GLY A 76 17.30 -24.49 47.39
CA GLY A 76 16.84 -23.12 47.65
C GLY A 76 17.59 -22.06 46.82
N TRP A 77 18.91 -22.18 46.72
CA TRP A 77 19.74 -21.26 45.94
C TRP A 77 19.35 -21.21 44.45
N GLU A 78 19.08 -22.37 43.84
CA GLU A 78 18.73 -22.49 42.41
C GLU A 78 17.32 -21.93 42.14
N ALA A 79 16.39 -22.20 43.07
CA ALA A 79 15.06 -21.59 43.04
C ALA A 79 15.12 -20.05 43.16
N TYR A 80 15.93 -19.50 44.06
CA TYR A 80 16.10 -18.05 44.20
C TYR A 80 16.75 -17.43 42.95
N SER A 81 17.83 -18.02 42.44
CA SER A 81 18.51 -17.54 41.23
C SER A 81 17.58 -17.50 40.01
N TYR A 82 16.76 -18.54 39.79
CA TYR A 82 15.77 -18.54 38.72
C TYR A 82 14.66 -17.49 38.94
N ASN A 83 14.18 -17.32 40.18
CA ASN A 83 13.18 -16.28 40.51
C ASN A 83 13.71 -14.87 40.20
N ASP A 84 14.99 -14.60 40.48
CA ASP A 84 15.59 -13.29 40.19
C ASP A 84 15.82 -13.08 38.68
N ALA A 85 16.21 -14.13 37.94
CA ALA A 85 16.25 -14.09 36.48
C ALA A 85 14.86 -13.81 35.87
N ILE A 86 13.80 -14.39 36.43
CA ILE A 86 12.40 -14.15 36.01
C ILE A 86 11.95 -12.72 36.35
N LYS A 87 12.31 -12.17 37.51
CA LYS A 87 12.06 -10.75 37.84
C LYS A 87 12.73 -9.81 36.83
N ALA A 88 14.00 -10.07 36.49
CA ALA A 88 14.75 -9.30 35.51
C ALA A 88 14.11 -9.38 34.10
N TYR A 89 13.73 -10.58 33.65
CA TYR A 89 13.00 -10.78 32.41
C TYR A 89 11.66 -10.03 32.39
N ASN A 90 10.88 -10.09 33.48
CA ASN A 90 9.58 -9.41 33.56
C ASN A 90 9.71 -7.89 33.43
N LEU A 91 10.76 -7.29 34.01
CA LEU A 91 11.07 -5.87 33.86
C LEU A 91 11.43 -5.52 32.40
N GLN A 92 12.27 -6.33 31.75
CA GLN A 92 12.60 -6.17 30.33
C GLN A 92 11.37 -6.34 29.42
N ALA A 93 10.50 -7.32 29.70
CA ALA A 93 9.26 -7.55 28.98
C ALA A 93 8.22 -6.44 29.19
N GLN A 94 8.23 -5.76 30.35
CA GLN A 94 7.44 -4.55 30.57
C GLN A 94 7.93 -3.39 29.70
N ALA A 95 9.25 -3.16 29.62
CA ALA A 95 9.82 -2.13 28.76
C ALA A 95 9.66 -2.43 27.25
N PHE A 96 9.71 -3.71 26.85
CA PHE A 96 9.56 -4.13 25.46
C PHE A 96 8.15 -3.89 24.88
N ARG A 97 7.09 -4.09 25.69
CA ARG A 97 5.69 -4.00 25.24
C ARG A 97 5.35 -2.72 24.45
N PRO A 98 5.51 -1.50 24.97
CA PRO A 98 5.17 -0.28 24.24
C PRO A 98 6.00 -0.08 22.96
N ILE A 99 7.24 -0.58 22.93
CA ILE A 99 8.11 -0.50 21.75
C ILE A 99 7.60 -1.44 20.65
N ALA A 100 7.21 -2.66 21.01
CA ALA A 100 6.58 -3.62 20.11
C ALA A 100 5.23 -3.13 19.58
N GLU A 101 4.39 -2.56 20.46
CA GLU A 101 3.11 -1.95 20.09
C GLU A 101 3.30 -0.80 19.08
N ALA A 102 4.26 0.11 19.32
CA ALA A 102 4.57 1.19 18.38
C ALA A 102 5.05 0.68 17.01
N TYR A 103 5.82 -0.41 16.97
CA TYR A 103 6.22 -1.07 15.71
C TYR A 103 5.00 -1.71 14.99
N MET A 104 4.10 -2.36 15.73
CA MET A 104 2.86 -2.90 15.18
C MET A 104 1.94 -1.82 14.61
N GLN A 105 1.86 -0.64 15.24
CA GLN A 105 1.08 0.47 14.69
C GLN A 105 1.64 0.97 13.34
N LYS A 106 2.98 1.03 13.19
CA LYS A 106 3.62 1.37 11.90
C LYS A 106 3.31 0.32 10.82
N LEU A 107 3.35 -0.97 11.16
CA LEU A 107 2.95 -2.04 10.25
C LEU A 107 1.48 -1.93 9.81
N ASN A 108 0.57 -1.67 10.76
CA ASN A 108 -0.85 -1.50 10.45
C ASN A 108 -1.10 -0.29 9.54
N ALA A 109 -0.40 0.82 9.75
CA ALA A 109 -0.44 1.99 8.87
C ALA A 109 0.05 1.67 7.45
N TYR A 110 1.15 0.93 7.33
CA TYR A 110 1.66 0.46 6.03
C TYR A 110 0.65 -0.46 5.32
N VAL A 111 0.05 -1.42 6.02
CA VAL A 111 -0.97 -2.32 5.45
C VAL A 111 -2.20 -1.53 4.96
N LYS A 112 -2.67 -0.55 5.74
CA LYS A 112 -3.77 0.35 5.34
C LYS A 112 -3.41 1.13 4.07
N ALA A 113 -2.25 1.78 4.05
CA ALA A 113 -1.79 2.55 2.90
C ALA A 113 -1.58 1.65 1.65
N SER A 114 -1.22 0.38 1.85
CA SER A 114 -1.07 -0.60 0.76
C SER A 114 -2.42 -0.95 0.13
N GLY A 115 -3.48 -1.05 0.94
CA GLY A 115 -4.85 -1.18 0.46
C GLY A 115 -5.34 0.06 -0.27
N GLU A 116 -5.04 1.26 0.24
CA GLU A 116 -5.38 2.54 -0.39
C GLU A 116 -4.67 2.71 -1.75
N TYR A 117 -3.39 2.34 -1.83
CA TYR A 117 -2.63 2.29 -3.08
C TYR A 117 -3.25 1.30 -4.08
N ALA A 118 -3.56 0.07 -3.67
CA ALA A 118 -4.20 -0.91 -4.55
C ALA A 118 -5.56 -0.44 -5.08
N GLN A 119 -6.36 0.25 -4.25
CA GLN A 119 -7.61 0.88 -4.68
C GLN A 119 -7.38 2.05 -5.66
N CYS A 120 -6.32 2.83 -5.47
CA CYS A 120 -5.93 3.87 -6.42
C CYS A 120 -5.62 3.27 -7.81
N GLU A 121 -4.79 2.23 -7.88
CA GLU A 121 -4.43 1.54 -9.12
C GLU A 121 -5.66 0.94 -9.82
N VAL A 122 -6.54 0.26 -9.05
CA VAL A 122 -7.80 -0.30 -9.56
C VAL A 122 -8.73 0.78 -10.14
N ASN A 123 -8.77 1.97 -9.54
CA ASN A 123 -9.54 3.11 -10.04
C ASN A 123 -8.86 3.83 -11.22
N ALA A 124 -7.53 3.75 -11.35
CA ALA A 124 -6.80 4.28 -12.49
C ALA A 124 -7.03 3.45 -13.76
N MET A 125 -7.15 2.12 -13.63
CA MET A 125 -7.45 1.19 -14.74
C MET A 125 -8.91 1.24 -15.24
N GLN A 126 -9.83 1.89 -14.51
CA GLN A 126 -11.27 1.95 -14.82
C GLN A 126 -11.71 3.29 -15.46
N LYS A 127 -10.76 4.17 -15.81
CA LYS A 127 -11.00 5.48 -16.43
C LYS A 127 -10.52 5.50 -17.88
#